data_AF-A0A523NYZ3-F1
#
_entry.id   AF-A0A523NYZ3-F1
#
_cell.length_a   1.000
_cell.length_b   1.000
_cell.length_c   1.000
_cell.angle_alpha   90.00
_cell.angle_beta   90.00
_cell.angle_gamma   90.00
#
_symmetry.space_group_name_H-M   'P 1'
#
loop_
_entity.id
_entity.type
_entity.pdbx_description
1 polymer ?
#
loop_
_entity_poly.entity_id
_entity_poly.type
_entity_poly.pdbx_seq_one_letter_code
_entity_poly.pdbx_strand_id
1 'polypeptide(L)' 'ASFFDLAPAEIAACMELLAQERMALDCEFNPDGYNIGVNVSKAAGQSIFHVHIHFIPRYAGDSPRPQGGVRQVIPG' A
#
# COMPACT_ATOMS: atom_id res chain seq x y z
N ALA A 1 12.24 6.81 10.91
CA ALA A 1 12.68 6.14 9.67
C ALA A 1 11.61 6.34 8.61
N SER A 2 11.98 6.97 7.52
CA SER A 2 11.25 7.10 6.26
C SER A 2 11.58 5.92 5.35
N PHE A 3 10.81 5.74 4.27
CA PHE A 3 11.14 4.79 3.21
C PHE A 3 12.54 5.03 2.62
N PHE A 4 12.96 6.30 2.54
CA PHE A 4 14.28 6.65 2.02
C PHE A 4 15.44 6.34 2.98
N ASP A 5 15.13 6.02 4.25
CA ASP A 5 16.13 5.67 5.25
C ASP A 5 16.37 4.13 5.28
N LEU A 6 15.57 3.36 4.56
CA LEU A 6 15.69 1.91 4.51
C LEU A 6 16.95 1.48 3.74
N ALA A 7 17.65 0.49 4.27
CA ALA A 7 18.72 -0.19 3.55
C ALA A 7 18.14 -0.96 2.34
N PRO A 8 18.93 -1.19 1.27
CA PRO A 8 18.46 -1.94 0.10
C PRO A 8 17.90 -3.33 0.44
N ALA A 9 18.47 -4.00 1.44
CA ALA A 9 17.98 -5.30 1.91
C ALA A 9 16.61 -5.21 2.61
N GLU A 10 16.34 -4.12 3.34
CA GLU A 10 15.05 -3.87 3.98
C GLU A 10 13.96 -3.59 2.93
N ILE A 11 14.30 -2.80 1.90
CA ILE A 11 13.38 -2.57 0.76
C ILE A 11 13.04 -3.89 0.07
N ALA A 12 14.05 -4.73 -0.20
CA ALA A 12 13.84 -6.03 -0.82
C ALA A 12 12.94 -6.94 0.05
N ALA A 13 13.20 -7.00 1.36
CA ALA A 13 12.39 -7.77 2.30
C ALA A 13 10.94 -7.28 2.35
N CYS A 14 10.70 -5.96 2.33
CA CYS A 14 9.35 -5.41 2.25
C CYS A 14 8.62 -5.82 0.97
N MET A 15 9.31 -5.80 -0.19
CA MET A 15 8.70 -6.19 -1.47
C MET A 15 8.40 -7.69 -1.53
N GLU A 16 9.26 -8.51 -0.94
CA GLU A 16 9.03 -9.95 -0.80
C GLU A 16 7.80 -10.22 0.09
N LEU A 17 7.67 -9.51 1.21
CA LEU A 17 6.51 -9.62 2.08
C LEU A 17 5.20 -9.24 1.35
N LEU A 18 5.19 -8.16 0.57
CA LEU A 18 4.02 -7.78 -0.23
C LEU A 18 3.61 -8.89 -1.23
N ALA A 19 4.58 -9.56 -1.84
CA ALA A 19 4.30 -10.67 -2.76
C ALA A 19 3.68 -11.87 -2.04
N GLN A 20 4.14 -12.18 -0.83
CA GLN A 20 3.59 -13.25 0.01
C GLN A 20 2.17 -12.91 0.47
N GLU A 21 1.94 -11.70 0.98
CA GLU A 21 0.64 -11.24 1.43
C GLU A 21 -0.38 -11.21 0.28
N ARG A 22 0.04 -10.82 -0.93
CA ARG A 22 -0.82 -10.92 -2.12
C ARG A 22 -1.29 -12.35 -2.35
N MET A 23 -0.41 -13.34 -2.25
CA MET A 23 -0.79 -14.75 -2.45
C MET A 23 -1.80 -15.21 -1.39
N ALA A 24 -1.62 -14.81 -0.13
CA ALA A 24 -2.55 -15.13 0.94
C ALA A 24 -3.93 -14.49 0.70
N LEU A 25 -3.96 -13.20 0.36
CA LEU A 25 -5.18 -12.46 0.10
C LEU A 25 -5.91 -12.94 -1.15
N ASP A 26 -5.19 -13.27 -2.23
CA ASP A 26 -5.77 -13.86 -3.44
C ASP A 26 -6.45 -15.20 -3.13
N CYS A 27 -5.87 -16.00 -2.23
CA CYS A 27 -6.43 -17.29 -1.85
C CYS A 27 -7.69 -17.19 -0.98
N GLU A 28 -7.74 -16.23 -0.06
CA GLU A 28 -8.83 -16.11 0.92
C GLU A 28 -9.97 -15.20 0.43
N PHE A 29 -9.64 -14.10 -0.25
CA PHE A 29 -10.59 -13.03 -0.55
C PHE A 29 -10.80 -12.75 -2.04
N ASN A 30 -9.93 -13.28 -2.91
CA ASN A 30 -9.95 -13.06 -4.36
C ASN A 30 -10.19 -11.58 -4.78
N PRO A 31 -9.30 -10.64 -4.39
CA PRO A 31 -9.44 -9.24 -4.79
C PRO A 31 -9.28 -9.03 -6.30
N ASP A 32 -9.99 -8.06 -6.87
CA ASP A 32 -9.89 -7.72 -8.30
C ASP A 32 -8.66 -6.86 -8.63
N GLY A 33 -8.00 -6.31 -7.61
CA GLY A 33 -6.78 -5.52 -7.75
C GLY A 33 -6.23 -5.02 -6.42
N TYR A 34 -5.16 -4.24 -6.47
CA TYR A 34 -4.48 -3.71 -5.29
C TYR A 34 -4.02 -2.27 -5.49
N ASN A 35 -4.03 -1.50 -4.42
CA ASN A 35 -3.25 -0.28 -4.31
C ASN A 35 -2.12 -0.48 -3.30
N ILE A 36 -0.90 -0.19 -3.75
CA ILE A 36 0.31 -0.23 -2.92
C ILE A 36 0.89 1.18 -2.89
N GLY A 37 1.23 1.69 -1.70
CA GLY A 37 1.91 2.99 -1.62
C GLY A 37 2.48 3.34 -0.26
N VAL A 38 3.34 4.34 -0.26
CA VAL A 38 3.98 4.90 0.93
C VAL A 38 3.86 6.42 0.88
N ASN A 39 3.38 7.01 1.97
CA ASN A 39 3.37 8.46 2.13
C ASN A 39 4.59 8.89 2.95
N VAL A 40 5.42 9.76 2.37
CA VAL A 40 6.60 10.31 3.04
C VAL A 40 6.41 11.80 3.28
N SER A 41 6.50 12.20 4.55
CA SER A 41 6.26 13.56 5.04
C SER A 41 4.78 13.99 5.04
N LYS A 42 4.49 15.01 5.85
CA LYS A 42 3.14 15.55 6.06
C LYS A 42 2.44 15.99 4.77
N ALA A 43 3.17 16.62 3.84
CA ALA A 43 2.60 17.08 2.56
C ALA A 43 2.13 15.94 1.64
N ALA A 44 2.68 14.73 1.82
CA ALA A 44 2.23 13.52 1.13
C ALA A 44 1.05 12.84 1.84
N GLY A 45 0.61 13.34 2.99
CA GLY A 45 -0.47 12.75 3.79
C GLY A 45 0.00 11.76 4.86
N GLN A 46 1.30 11.72 5.20
CA GLN A 46 1.80 10.88 6.28
C GLN A 46 1.29 11.37 7.65
N SER A 47 0.57 10.52 8.37
CA SER A 47 0.11 10.75 9.74
C SER A 47 0.95 10.03 10.79
N ILE A 48 1.49 8.85 10.44
CA ILE A 48 2.39 8.05 11.29
C ILE A 48 3.82 8.18 10.78
N PHE A 49 4.70 8.77 11.59
CA PHE A 49 6.11 9.06 11.23
C PHE A 49 7.06 7.87 11.47
N HIS A 50 6.61 6.71 11.01
CA HIS A 50 7.37 5.48 10.88
C HIS A 50 7.08 4.91 9.50
N VAL A 51 8.07 4.29 8.84
CA VAL A 51 7.87 3.71 7.51
C VAL A 51 6.80 2.63 7.57
N HIS A 52 5.80 2.73 6.71
CA HIS A 52 4.75 1.74 6.55
C HIS A 52 4.29 1.75 5.09
N ILE A 53 3.97 0.58 4.58
CA ILE A 53 3.46 0.40 3.23
C ILE A 53 1.97 0.13 3.34
N HIS A 54 1.16 0.96 2.69
CA HIS A 54 -0.25 0.67 2.49
C HIS A 54 -0.35 -0.46 1.46
N PHE A 55 -1.00 -1.55 1.84
CA PHE A 55 -1.34 -2.64 0.94
C PHE A 55 -2.84 -2.89 1.01
N ILE A 56 -3.56 -2.44 -0.03
CA ILE A 56 -5.02 -2.30 0.04
C ILE A 56 -5.65 -3.09 -1.11
N PRO A 57 -6.32 -4.21 -0.81
CA PRO A 57 -7.17 -4.93 -1.77
C PRO A 57 -8.29 -4.04 -2.31
N ARG A 58 -8.61 -4.21 -3.58
CA ARG A 58 -9.65 -3.46 -4.31
C ARG A 58 -10.58 -4.42 -5.02
N TYR A 59 -11.84 -4.02 -5.14
CA TYR A 59 -12.89 -4.79 -5.80
C TYR A 59 -13.60 -3.94 -6.85
N ALA A 60 -14.07 -4.57 -7.92
CA ALA A 60 -14.83 -3.88 -8.96
C ALA A 60 -16.06 -3.18 -8.36
N GLY A 61 -16.12 -1.86 -8.49
CA GLY A 61 -17.23 -1.03 -7.98
C GLY A 61 -17.09 -0.56 -6.53
N ASP A 62 -15.98 -0.84 -5.84
CA ASP A 62 -15.75 -0.39 -4.45
C ASP A 62 -15.52 1.14 -4.31
N SER A 63 -15.26 1.82 -5.43
CA SER A 63 -15.11 3.27 -5.49
C SER A 63 -15.76 3.82 -6.76
N PRO A 64 -16.53 4.93 -6.66
CA PRO A 64 -17.16 5.57 -7.81
C PRO A 64 -16.13 6.20 -8.76
N ARG A 65 -14.90 6.44 -8.30
CA ARG A 65 -13.79 6.98 -9.09
C ARG A 65 -12.51 6.21 -8.77
N PRO A 66 -12.27 5.07 -9.43
CA PRO A 66 -11.11 4.22 -9.15
C PRO A 66 -9.78 4.83 -9.60
N GLN A 67 -9.82 5.85 -10.46
CA GLN A 67 -8.66 6.59 -10.97
C GLN A 67 -8.23 7.68 -9.97
N GLY A 68 -6.93 7.82 -9.73
CA GLY A 68 -6.38 8.80 -8.76
C GLY A 68 -5.36 8.21 -7.77
N GLY A 69 -5.15 6.89 -7.80
CA GLY A 69 -4.15 6.19 -7.00
C GLY A 69 -4.46 6.15 -5.51
N VAL A 70 -3.43 5.92 -4.69
CA VAL A 70 -3.54 5.69 -3.24
C VAL A 70 -4.24 6.82 -2.48
N ARG A 71 -4.19 8.06 -2.99
CA ARG A 71 -4.83 9.23 -2.37
C ARG A 71 -6.36 9.16 -2.29
N GLN A 72 -7.01 8.37 -3.14
CA GLN A 72 -8.47 8.19 -3.12
C GLN A 72 -8.90 7.01 -2.26
N VAL A 73 -7.96 6.26 -1.67
CA VAL A 73 -8.24 5.00 -0.95
C VAL A 73 -8.49 5.23 0.54
N ILE A 74 -8.02 6.35 1.10
CA ILE A 74 -8.26 6.71 2.51
C ILE A 74 -9.43 7.70 2.54
N PRO A 75 -10.60 7.33 3.11
CA PRO A 75 -11.64 8.30 3.42
C PRO A 75 -11.06 9.30 4.43
N GLY A 76 -11.13 10.60 4.09
CA GLY A 76 -10.72 11.68 5.00
C GLY A 76 -11.52 11.71 6.28
#